data_AF-A0ABD1JTU9-F1
#
_entry.id   AF-A0ABD1JTU9-F1
#
_cell.length_a   1.000
_cell.length_b   1.000
_cell.length_c   1.000
_cell.angle_alpha   90.00
_cell.angle_beta   90.00
_cell.angle_gamma   90.00
#
_symmetry.space_group_name_H-M   'P 1'
#
loop_
_entity.id
_entity.type
_entity.pdbx_description
1 polymer ?
#
loop_
_entity_poly.entity_id
_entity_poly.type
_entity_poly.pdbx_seq_one_letter_code
_entity_poly.pdbx_strand_id
1 'polypeptide(L)'
;MAWTLRWYHGSLSRAEAESLLTLCKECSYLVRNSQTNSSDYSLSLRSCQGFMHIKFSQSKEGKYILGQNSLPFSSIPEVIHYYTTRKLPIRGAEHLSLLFPVLVQTL
;
A
#
# COMPACT_ATOMS: atom_id res chain seq x y z
N MET A 1 19.72 -3.05 10.10
CA MET A 1 19.22 -1.95 9.27
C MET A 1 18.89 -2.44 7.84
N ALA A 2 17.85 -3.27 7.66
CA ALA A 2 17.46 -3.76 6.33
C ALA A 2 16.00 -4.27 6.24
N TRP A 3 15.07 -3.78 7.07
CA TRP A 3 13.80 -4.49 7.28
C TRP A 3 12.58 -4.01 6.47
N THR A 4 12.65 -2.94 5.68
CA THR A 4 11.39 -2.30 5.21
C THR A 4 11.33 -1.80 3.77
N LEU A 5 12.37 -1.93 2.94
CA LEU A 5 12.35 -1.36 1.58
C LEU A 5 11.99 -2.35 0.46
N ARG A 6 11.42 -3.52 0.77
CA ARG A 6 11.09 -4.51 -0.28
C ARG A 6 9.71 -4.36 -0.90
N TRP A 7 8.77 -3.62 -0.30
CA TRP A 7 7.41 -3.46 -0.82
C TRP A 7 7.20 -2.18 -1.62
N TYR A 8 8.19 -1.30 -1.73
CA TYR A 8 8.07 -0.01 -2.44
C TYR A 8 8.66 -0.11 -3.85
N HIS A 9 7.82 0.03 -4.88
CA HIS A 9 8.16 -0.21 -6.28
C HIS A 9 8.40 1.08 -7.09
N GLY A 10 8.47 2.25 -6.46
CA GLY A 10 8.70 3.52 -7.16
C GLY A 10 7.63 3.81 -8.21
N SER A 11 8.02 4.17 -9.44
CA SER A 11 7.14 4.60 -10.53
C SER A 11 6.33 3.49 -11.22
N LEU A 12 6.07 2.37 -10.53
CA LEU A 12 5.22 1.29 -11.02
C LEU A 12 3.81 1.79 -11.37
N SER A 13 3.31 1.45 -12.56
CA SER A 13 1.96 1.79 -12.97
C SER A 13 0.91 0.95 -12.22
N ARG A 14 -0.35 1.39 -12.29
CA ARG A 14 -1.48 0.62 -11.77
C ARG A 14 -1.59 -0.75 -12.44
N ALA A 15 -1.44 -0.81 -13.76
CA ALA A 15 -1.59 -2.05 -14.53
C ALA A 15 -0.46 -3.05 -14.22
N GLU A 16 0.78 -2.57 -14.08
CA GLU A 16 1.91 -3.41 -13.67
C GLU A 16 1.72 -3.93 -12.23
N ALA A 17 1.22 -3.10 -11.31
CA ALA A 17 0.89 -3.52 -9.96
C ALA A 17 -0.18 -4.62 -9.94
N GLU A 18 -1.24 -4.49 -10.74
CA GLU A 18 -2.28 -5.52 -10.87
C GLU A 18 -1.71 -6.80 -11.47
N SER A 19 -0.81 -6.71 -12.45
CA SER A 19 -0.11 -7.86 -13.05
C SER A 19 0.72 -8.63 -12.01
N LEU A 20 1.52 -7.92 -11.20
CA LEU A 20 2.29 -8.53 -10.10
C LEU A 20 1.39 -9.19 -9.05
N LEU A 21 0.26 -8.56 -8.72
CA LEU A 21 -0.68 -9.05 -7.71
C LEU A 21 -1.60 -10.16 -8.21
N THR A 22 -1.70 -10.40 -9.52
CA THR A 22 -2.69 -11.32 -10.12
C THR A 22 -2.53 -12.75 -9.62
N LEU A 23 -1.29 -13.24 -9.53
CA LEU A 23 -0.97 -14.59 -9.06
C LEU A 23 -0.64 -14.64 -7.56
N CYS A 24 -0.78 -13.51 -6.87
CA CYS A 24 -0.50 -13.42 -5.44
C CYS A 24 -1.76 -13.77 -4.62
N LYS A 25 -1.53 -14.20 -3.37
CA LYS A 25 -2.60 -14.48 -2.40
C LYS A 25 -3.31 -13.21 -1.93
N GLU A 26 -4.53 -13.35 -1.42
CA GLU A 26 -5.21 -12.27 -0.70
C GLU A 26 -4.32 -11.70 0.41
N CYS A 27 -4.47 -10.40 0.71
CA CYS A 27 -3.60 -9.64 1.62
C CYS A 27 -2.17 -9.40 1.08
N SER A 28 -1.90 -9.71 -0.19
CA SER A 28 -0.66 -9.31 -0.85
C SER A 28 -0.71 -7.85 -1.26
N TYR A 29 0.39 -7.12 -1.05
CA TYR A 29 0.41 -5.68 -1.25
C TYR A 29 1.75 -5.15 -1.74
N LEU A 30 1.72 -3.96 -2.33
CA LEU A 30 2.88 -3.14 -2.63
C LEU A 30 2.52 -1.65 -2.56
N VAL A 31 3.52 -0.81 -2.39
CA VAL A 31 3.39 0.65 -2.50
C VAL A 31 4.12 1.11 -3.74
N ARG A 32 3.55 2.09 -4.42
CA ARG A 32 4.07 2.71 -5.64
C ARG A 32 3.78 4.21 -5.62
N ASN A 33 4.40 4.94 -6.52
CA ASN A 33 4.05 6.33 -6.79
C ASN A 33 2.63 6.39 -7.37
N SER A 34 1.91 7.45 -7.02
CA SER A 34 0.60 7.73 -7.60
C SER A 34 0.77 8.17 -9.05
N GLN A 35 0.01 7.56 -9.96
CA GLN A 35 0.04 7.94 -11.37
C GLN A 35 -0.58 9.32 -11.64
N THR A 36 -1.48 9.77 -10.76
CA THR A 36 -2.17 11.05 -10.94
C THR A 36 -1.41 12.22 -10.32
N ASN A 37 -0.46 11.95 -9.42
CA ASN A 37 0.36 12.97 -8.78
C ASN A 37 1.68 12.32 -8.34
N SER A 38 2.79 12.70 -8.97
CA SER A 38 4.12 12.12 -8.71
C SER A 38 4.63 12.36 -7.29
N SER A 39 4.08 13.34 -6.58
CA SER A 39 4.42 13.62 -5.19
C SER A 39 3.67 12.73 -4.18
N ASP A 40 2.67 11.99 -4.64
CA ASP A 40 1.84 11.14 -3.79
C ASP A 40 2.18 9.65 -3.98
N TYR A 41 1.77 8.84 -3.01
CA TYR A 41 1.94 7.39 -3.01
C TYR A 41 0.60 6.67 -3.07
N SER A 42 0.62 5.42 -3.52
CA SER A 42 -0.54 4.54 -3.55
C SER A 42 -0.17 3.14 -3.05
N LEU A 43 -1.05 2.58 -2.21
CA LEU A 43 -1.05 1.17 -1.81
C LEU A 43 -1.90 0.38 -2.82
N SER A 44 -1.31 -0.62 -3.45
CA SER A 44 -2.02 -1.61 -4.26
C SER A 44 -2.13 -2.92 -3.47
N LEU A 45 -3.34 -3.46 -3.36
CA LEU A 45 -3.68 -4.61 -2.52
C LEU A 45 -4.48 -5.65 -3.30
N ARG A 46 -4.16 -6.92 -3.11
CA ARG A 46 -4.95 -8.06 -3.59
C ARG A 46 -6.07 -8.39 -2.60
N SER A 47 -7.31 -8.35 -3.06
CA SER A 47 -8.50 -8.85 -2.34
C SER A 47 -9.12 -10.04 -3.07
N CYS A 48 -10.01 -10.78 -2.42
CA CYS A 48 -10.82 -11.82 -3.05
C CYS A 48 -11.65 -11.34 -4.25
N GLN A 49 -12.01 -10.04 -4.28
CA GLN A 49 -12.85 -9.45 -5.34
C GLN A 49 -12.04 -8.75 -6.45
N GLY A 50 -10.70 -8.77 -6.40
CA GLY A 50 -9.86 -8.12 -7.39
C GLY A 50 -8.68 -7.37 -6.79
N PHE A 51 -8.56 -6.09 -7.14
CA PHE A 51 -7.47 -5.22 -6.70
C PHE A 51 -8.02 -3.94 -6.11
N MET A 52 -7.43 -3.49 -5.02
CA MET A 52 -7.74 -2.22 -4.38
C MET A 52 -6.55 -1.27 -4.46
N HIS A 53 -6.82 -0.01 -4.76
CA HIS A 53 -5.79 1.04 -4.85
C HIS A 53 -6.17 2.18 -3.91
N ILE A 54 -5.40 2.35 -2.85
CA ILE A 54 -5.67 3.32 -1.79
C ILE A 54 -4.56 4.37 -1.82
N LYS A 55 -4.94 5.64 -1.90
CA LYS A 55 -3.98 6.75 -1.88
C LYS A 55 -3.50 7.02 -0.45
N PHE A 56 -2.22 7.37 -0.34
CA PHE A 56 -1.72 8.07 0.84
C PHE A 56 -1.98 9.56 0.64
N SER A 57 -2.62 10.20 1.61
CA SER A 57 -2.77 11.64 1.67
C SER A 57 -1.91 12.20 2.80
N GLN A 58 -1.44 13.43 2.64
CA GLN A 58 -0.70 14.11 3.69
C GLN A 58 -1.61 15.10 4.41
N SER A 59 -1.62 15.06 5.75
CA SER A 59 -2.32 16.05 6.56
C SER A 59 -1.58 17.38 6.54
N LYS A 60 -2.23 18.44 7.05
CA LYS A 60 -1.61 19.77 7.20
C LYS A 60 -0.36 19.77 8.10
N GLU A 61 -0.25 18.77 8.97
CA GLU A 61 0.89 18.57 9.89
C GLU A 61 2.02 17.74 9.26
N GLY A 62 1.92 17.37 7.97
CA GLY A 62 2.93 16.56 7.29
C GLY A 62 2.81 15.05 7.55
N LYS A 63 1.77 14.59 8.25
CA LYS A 63 1.56 13.16 8.56
C LYS A 63 0.86 12.43 7.42
N TYR A 64 1.13 11.14 7.28
CA TYR A 64 0.55 10.27 6.26
C TYR A 64 -0.73 9.58 6.74
N ILE A 65 -1.77 9.63 5.91
CA ILE A 65 -3.08 9.01 6.12
C ILE A 65 -3.35 8.08 4.93
N LEU A 66 -3.68 6.82 5.20
CA LEU A 66 -4.09 5.84 4.21
C LEU A 66 -5.61 5.91 3.99
N GLY A 67 -6.03 6.35 2.80
CA GLY A 67 -7.44 6.57 2.51
C GLY A 67 -8.01 7.76 3.28
N GLN A 68 -9.22 7.61 3.84
CA GLN A 68 -9.93 8.69 4.54
C GLN A 68 -10.05 8.49 6.06
N ASN A 69 -10.02 7.24 6.54
CA ASN A 69 -10.36 6.89 7.92
C ASN A 69 -9.18 6.31 8.71
N SER A 70 -7.96 6.32 8.16
CA SER A 70 -6.80 5.88 8.94
C SER A 70 -6.39 6.95 9.95
N LEU A 71 -5.70 6.50 10.99
CA LEU A 71 -4.94 7.40 11.86
C LEU A 71 -3.83 8.08 11.04
N PRO A 72 -3.34 9.26 11.47
CA PRO A 72 -2.18 9.89 10.88
C PRO A 72 -0.88 9.28 11.42
N PHE A 73 0.10 9.06 10.54
CA PHE A 73 1.40 8.47 10.85
C PHE A 73 2.55 9.37 10.42
N SER A 74 3.74 9.22 11.02
CA SER A 74 4.89 10.07 10.70
C SER A 74 5.56 9.68 9.38
N SER A 75 5.38 8.43 8.92
CA SER A 75 5.94 7.93 7.67
C SER A 75 5.10 6.80 7.06
N ILE A 76 5.19 6.59 5.74
CA ILE A 76 4.54 5.45 5.07
C ILE A 76 4.98 4.10 5.65
N PRO A 77 6.26 3.82 5.90
CA PRO A 77 6.67 2.57 6.54
C PRO A 77 5.98 2.29 7.88
N GLU A 78 5.70 3.34 8.66
CA GLU A 78 4.96 3.24 9.92
C GLU A 78 3.50 2.82 9.67
N VAL A 79 2.83 3.42 8.68
CA VAL A 79 1.49 3.02 8.24
C VAL A 79 1.46 1.54 7.87
N ILE A 80 2.42 1.12 7.04
CA ILE A 80 2.51 -0.27 6.55
C ILE A 80 2.69 -1.21 7.73
N HIS A 81 3.66 -0.94 8.60
CA HIS A 81 3.94 -1.75 9.79
C HIS A 81 2.72 -1.87 10.71
N TYR A 82 2.02 -0.76 10.95
CA TYR A 82 0.84 -0.75 11.80
C TYR A 82 -0.28 -1.67 11.25
N TYR A 83 -0.49 -1.67 9.94
CA TYR A 83 -1.53 -2.48 9.29
C TYR A 83 -1.08 -3.90 8.91
N THR A 84 0.15 -4.34 9.23
CA THR A 84 0.50 -5.77 9.11
C THR A 84 -0.15 -6.63 10.18
N THR A 85 -0.53 -6.04 11.32
CA THR A 85 -1.15 -6.74 12.46
C THR A 85 -2.58 -6.26 12.76
N ARG A 86 -3.08 -5.28 12.00
CA ARG A 86 -4.40 -4.66 12.20
C ARG A 86 -5.19 -4.63 10.90
N LYS A 87 -6.50 -4.70 11.01
CA LYS A 87 -7.42 -4.59 9.86
C LYS A 87 -7.39 -3.18 9.28
N LEU A 88 -7.50 -3.08 7.96
CA LEU A 88 -7.53 -1.79 7.26
C LEU A 88 -8.86 -1.06 7.52
N PRO A 89 -8.85 0.25 7.83
CA PRO A 89 -10.07 1.03 8.04
C PRO A 89 -10.64 1.53 6.69
N ILE A 90 -10.68 0.67 5.67
CA ILE A 90 -11.03 1.04 4.30
C ILE A 90 -12.24 0.24 3.85
N ARG A 91 -13.26 0.93 3.31
CA ARG A 91 -14.44 0.29 2.73
C ARG A 91 -14.07 -0.71 1.64
N GLY A 92 -14.50 -1.95 1.77
CA GLY A 92 -14.17 -3.08 0.89
C GLY A 92 -12.89 -3.84 1.30
N ALA A 93 -12.10 -3.32 2.25
CA ALA A 93 -10.89 -3.96 2.77
C ALA A 93 -10.92 -4.13 4.30
N GLU A 94 -12.07 -3.93 4.96
CA GLU A 94 -12.17 -3.93 6.43
C GLU A 94 -11.79 -5.26 7.07
N HIS A 95 -11.78 -6.34 6.29
CA HIS A 95 -11.38 -7.68 6.71
C HIS A 95 -9.91 -8.00 6.40
N LEU A 96 -9.20 -7.12 5.68
CA LEU A 96 -7.85 -7.34 5.18
C LEU A 96 -6.79 -6.65 6.05
N SER A 97 -5.60 -7.24 6.04
CA SER A 97 -4.36 -6.70 6.63
C SER A 97 -3.22 -6.80 5.63
N LEU A 98 -2.13 -6.08 5.88
CA LEU A 98 -0.96 -6.05 5.00
C LEU A 98 -0.01 -7.21 5.32
N LEU A 99 -0.40 -8.42 4.93
CA LEU A 99 0.30 -9.64 5.36
C LEU A 99 1.49 -10.00 4.46
N PHE A 100 1.37 -9.80 3.15
CA PHE A 100 2.32 -10.38 2.19
C PHE A 100 2.90 -9.30 1.26
N PRO A 101 4.06 -8.70 1.62
CA PRO A 101 4.70 -7.72 0.75
C PRO A 101 5.15 -8.37 -0.56
N VAL A 102 4.76 -7.80 -1.70
CA VAL A 102 5.32 -8.15 -3.01
C VAL A 102 6.68 -7.48 -3.13
N LEU A 103 7.73 -8.29 -3.21
CA LEU A 103 9.10 -7.80 -3.20
C LEU A 103 9.45 -7.17 -4.56
N VAL A 104 10.16 -6.04 -4.54
CA VAL A 104 10.79 -5.49 -5.75
C VAL A 104 11.73 -6.54 -6.33
N GLN A 105 11.51 -6.92 -7.57
CA GLN A 105 12.46 -7.72 -8.33
C GLN A 105 13.51 -6.75 -8.88
N THR A 106 14.63 -6.60 -8.17
CA THR A 106 15.84 -6.04 -8.77
C THR A 106 16.37 -7.10 -9.74
N LEU A 107 16.33 -6.79 -11.05
CA LEU A 107 17.13 -7.48 -12.05
C LEU A 107 18.62 -7.27 -11.77
#